data_AF-A0A0H5DPU2-F1
#
_entry.id   AF-A0A0H5DPU2-F1
#
_cell.length_a   1.000
_cell.length_b   1.000
_cell.length_c   1.000
_cell.angle_alpha   90.00
_cell.angle_beta   90.00
_cell.angle_gamma   90.00
#
_symmetry.space_group_name_H-M   'P 1'
#
loop_
_entity.id
_entity.type
_entity.pdbx_description
1 polymer ?
#
loop_
_entity_poly.entity_id
_entity_poly.type
_entity_poly.pdbx_seq_one_letter_code
_entity_poly.pdbx_strand_id
1 'polypeptide(L)'
;MKLLIAFLIALLHLPGICQAEGFVKPASMNETDWALVQPYLLPYHHPLRKKLDKIFADADVLSNKAAFNRHHFFAPHWRGGRHTVVAKHFAIKGYLFKLFLDDQEVIDEWKPLMRRIEGALAIGKMIEEKGWGKIFKVPGKWLYPLQSEERLRSVQGVHFVLVVENVRKHAPETNWKLWKKGNLKEPFLKKLYTLLSTLGLKDSVYIDNIPFCKDGRVAFLDTEHFEAFPVPYWKLGAFLNTRTKKIWEKTYNSPQ
;
A
#
# COMPACT_ATOMS: atom_id res chain seq x y z
N MET A 1 -17.48 22.00 11.73
CA MET A 1 -16.35 22.90 11.46
C MET A 1 -15.15 22.72 12.42
N LYS A 2 -15.36 22.36 13.71
CA LYS A 2 -14.25 22.07 14.65
C LYS A 2 -13.52 20.73 14.43
N LEU A 3 -14.09 19.81 13.65
CA LEU A 3 -13.48 18.50 13.35
C LEU A 3 -12.41 18.56 12.23
N LEU A 4 -12.44 19.57 11.35
CA LEU A 4 -11.45 19.72 10.27
C LEU A 4 -10.11 20.28 10.74
N ILE A 5 -10.11 21.09 11.81
CA ILE A 5 -8.89 21.75 12.32
C ILE A 5 -8.00 20.76 13.09
N ALA A 6 -8.57 19.72 13.70
CA ALA A 6 -7.80 18.68 14.39
C ALA A 6 -7.02 17.76 13.42
N PHE A 7 -7.47 17.63 12.17
CA PHE A 7 -6.79 16.81 11.16
C PHE A 7 -5.52 17.48 10.62
N LEU A 8 -5.52 18.81 10.55
CA LEU A 8 -4.36 19.60 10.10
C LEU A 8 -3.23 19.67 11.14
N ILE A 9 -3.55 19.64 12.44
CA ILE A 9 -2.54 19.73 13.51
C ILE A 9 -1.88 18.37 13.79
N ALA A 10 -2.59 17.25 13.59
CA ALA A 10 -2.03 15.91 13.77
C ALA A 10 -0.99 15.51 12.71
N LEU A 11 -0.92 16.22 11.57
CA LEU A 11 0.13 16.04 10.57
C LEU A 11 1.47 16.66 10.99
N LEU A 12 1.50 17.58 11.96
CA LEU A 12 2.71 18.32 12.32
C LEU A 12 3.65 17.60 13.30
N HIS A 13 3.28 16.44 13.85
CA HIS A 13 4.09 15.73 14.86
C HIS A 13 4.42 14.28 14.48
N LEU A 14 4.20 13.89 13.23
CA LEU A 14 4.86 12.69 12.70
C LEU A 14 6.32 13.05 12.42
N PRO A 15 7.31 12.41 13.08
CA PRO A 15 8.71 12.59 12.70
C PRO A 15 8.88 12.04 11.28
N GLY A 16 8.94 12.93 10.29
CA GLY A 16 9.25 12.53 8.91
C GLY A 16 8.46 13.16 7.76
N ILE A 17 7.65 14.20 7.97
CA ILE A 17 7.23 15.04 6.83
C ILE A 17 8.40 15.97 6.47
N CYS A 18 9.46 15.38 5.89
CA CYS A 18 10.40 16.17 5.09
C CYS A 18 9.58 16.79 3.97
N GLN A 19 9.60 18.13 3.87
CA GLN A 19 9.08 18.83 2.73
C GLN A 19 9.61 18.19 1.43
N ALA A 20 8.81 18.22 0.38
CA ALA A 20 9.11 17.74 -0.96
C ALA A 20 10.26 18.52 -1.66
N GLU A 21 11.24 18.99 -0.90
CA GLU A 21 12.38 19.76 -1.39
C GLU A 21 13.02 18.98 -2.53
N GLY A 22 13.04 19.58 -3.72
CA GLY A 22 13.80 19.10 -4.87
C GLY A 22 13.12 18.07 -5.80
N PHE A 23 11.85 17.73 -5.61
CA PHE A 23 11.07 17.10 -6.70
C PHE A 23 10.35 18.16 -7.52
N VAL A 24 10.33 17.97 -8.85
CA VAL A 24 9.65 18.84 -9.80
C VAL A 24 8.26 18.29 -10.09
N LYS A 25 7.25 19.18 -10.10
CA LYS A 25 5.86 18.88 -10.45
C LYS A 25 5.76 18.56 -11.95
N PRO A 26 5.09 17.47 -12.36
CA PRO A 26 4.77 17.23 -13.77
C PRO A 26 3.89 18.34 -14.38
N ALA A 27 4.04 18.59 -15.68
CA ALA A 27 3.24 19.57 -16.42
C ALA A 27 1.74 19.19 -16.47
N SER A 28 1.42 17.90 -16.47
CA SER A 28 0.06 17.35 -16.44
C SER A 28 -0.72 17.65 -15.15
N MET A 29 -0.02 17.99 -14.05
CA MET A 29 -0.64 18.15 -12.74
C MET A 29 -0.79 19.62 -12.37
N ASN A 30 -1.95 20.03 -11.88
CA ASN A 30 -2.15 21.39 -11.35
C ASN A 30 -1.54 21.54 -9.94
N GLU A 31 -1.40 22.77 -9.45
CA GLU A 31 -0.81 23.06 -8.14
C GLU A 31 -1.60 22.44 -6.98
N THR A 32 -2.93 22.39 -7.09
CA THR A 32 -3.80 21.82 -6.05
C THR A 32 -3.53 20.32 -5.89
N ASP A 33 -3.50 19.57 -6.99
CA ASP A 33 -3.23 18.13 -6.97
C ASP A 33 -1.80 17.84 -6.52
N TRP A 34 -0.83 18.67 -6.93
CA TRP A 34 0.55 18.53 -6.47
C TRP A 34 0.67 18.74 -4.96
N ALA A 35 0.02 19.77 -4.42
CA ALA A 35 0.00 20.03 -2.97
C ALA A 35 -0.63 18.87 -2.18
N LEU A 36 -1.61 18.16 -2.74
CA LEU A 36 -2.20 16.96 -2.13
C LEU A 36 -1.22 15.78 -2.11
N VAL A 37 -0.40 15.62 -3.15
CA VAL A 37 0.53 14.51 -3.30
C VAL A 37 1.81 14.70 -2.48
N GLN A 38 2.27 15.96 -2.32
CA GLN A 38 3.54 16.30 -1.66
C GLN A 38 3.80 15.60 -0.31
N PRO A 39 2.84 15.51 0.63
CA PRO A 39 3.04 14.85 1.92
C PRO A 39 3.35 13.34 1.82
N TYR A 40 3.04 12.72 0.69
CA TYR A 40 3.17 11.29 0.46
C TYR A 40 4.39 10.92 -0.41
N LEU A 41 5.15 11.92 -0.85
CA LEU A 41 6.33 11.69 -1.66
C LEU A 41 7.41 10.93 -0.88
N LEU A 42 8.23 10.18 -1.62
CA LEU A 42 9.44 9.57 -1.09
C LEU A 42 10.32 10.68 -0.48
N PRO A 43 10.84 10.55 0.75
CA PRO A 43 11.70 11.57 1.32
C PRO A 43 12.89 11.89 0.40
N TYR A 44 13.25 13.17 0.26
CA TYR A 44 14.28 13.57 -0.71
C TYR A 44 15.65 12.92 -0.47
N HIS A 45 15.99 12.67 0.79
CA HIS A 45 17.22 11.99 1.19
C HIS A 45 17.06 10.48 1.37
N HIS A 46 15.96 9.89 0.88
CA HIS A 46 15.73 8.46 1.00
C HIS A 46 16.82 7.65 0.25
N PRO A 47 17.36 6.57 0.85
CA PRO A 47 18.48 5.81 0.26
C PRO A 47 18.21 5.23 -1.14
N LEU A 48 16.93 5.03 -1.49
CA LEU A 48 16.55 4.53 -2.81
C LEU A 48 16.59 5.59 -3.91
N ARG A 49 16.49 6.88 -3.58
CA ARG A 49 16.21 7.92 -4.57
C ARG A 49 17.18 7.87 -5.75
N LYS A 50 18.49 7.91 -5.49
CA LYS A 50 19.52 7.85 -6.55
C LYS A 50 19.37 6.62 -7.48
N LYS A 51 18.92 5.49 -6.94
CA LYS A 51 18.68 4.27 -7.75
C LYS A 51 17.41 4.40 -8.58
N LEU A 52 16.37 5.00 -8.02
CA LEU A 52 15.12 5.26 -8.73
C LEU A 52 15.34 6.28 -9.84
N ASP A 53 16.05 7.37 -9.56
CA ASP A 53 16.43 8.39 -10.56
C ASP A 53 17.18 7.73 -11.72
N LYS A 54 18.13 6.83 -11.44
CA LYS A 54 18.86 6.10 -12.48
C LYS A 54 17.96 5.15 -13.29
N ILE A 55 17.06 4.42 -12.63
CA ILE A 55 16.16 3.47 -13.32
C ILE A 55 15.19 4.22 -14.22
N PHE A 56 14.58 5.30 -13.71
CA PHE A 56 13.53 6.05 -14.37
C PHE A 56 14.04 7.29 -15.12
N ALA A 57 15.36 7.42 -15.30
CA ALA A 57 15.94 8.40 -16.22
C ALA A 57 15.60 8.07 -17.67
N ASP A 58 15.42 6.78 -17.98
CA ASP A 58 14.91 6.31 -19.26
C ASP A 58 13.38 6.37 -19.25
N ALA A 59 12.82 7.21 -20.12
CA ALA A 59 11.38 7.39 -20.22
C ALA A 59 10.69 6.14 -20.78
N ASP A 60 11.37 5.24 -21.53
CA ASP A 60 10.75 4.03 -22.09
C ASP A 60 10.45 2.96 -21.02
N VAL A 61 10.99 3.08 -19.81
CA VAL A 61 10.86 2.06 -18.75
C VAL A 61 9.42 1.65 -18.48
N LEU A 62 8.48 2.61 -18.56
CA LEU A 62 7.07 2.39 -18.29
C LEU A 62 6.19 2.31 -19.54
N SER A 63 6.76 2.29 -20.75
CA SER A 63 5.97 2.39 -21.98
C SER A 63 5.04 1.18 -22.17
N ASN A 64 5.55 -0.02 -21.97
CA ASN A 64 4.81 -1.28 -22.09
C ASN A 64 5.51 -2.42 -21.33
N LYS A 65 4.85 -3.57 -21.23
CA LYS A 65 5.36 -4.75 -20.52
C LYS A 65 6.74 -5.21 -21.02
N ALA A 66 7.00 -5.12 -22.32
CA ALA A 66 8.28 -5.56 -22.89
C ALA A 66 9.42 -4.65 -22.45
N ALA A 67 9.23 -3.32 -22.54
CA ALA A 67 10.19 -2.35 -22.01
C ALA A 67 10.43 -2.54 -20.52
N PHE A 68 9.36 -2.62 -19.73
CA PHE A 68 9.42 -2.83 -18.29
C PHE A 68 10.28 -4.04 -17.89
N ASN A 69 10.13 -5.17 -18.61
CA ASN A 69 10.94 -6.36 -18.40
C ASN A 69 12.41 -6.19 -18.84
N ARG A 70 12.67 -5.48 -19.96
CA ARG A 70 14.05 -5.15 -20.40
C ARG A 70 14.79 -4.34 -19.34
N HIS A 71 14.08 -3.48 -18.61
CA HIS A 71 14.60 -2.73 -17.46
C HIS A 71 14.58 -3.52 -16.14
N HIS A 72 14.65 -4.86 -16.21
CA HIS A 72 14.84 -5.75 -15.06
C HIS A 72 13.76 -5.66 -13.96
N PHE A 73 12.57 -5.19 -14.33
CA PHE A 73 11.39 -5.42 -13.51
C PHE A 73 10.84 -6.83 -13.74
N PHE A 74 10.31 -7.41 -12.66
CA PHE A 74 9.64 -8.70 -12.68
C PHE A 74 8.29 -8.60 -11.97
N ALA A 75 7.22 -8.86 -12.73
CA ALA A 75 5.84 -8.82 -12.28
C ALA A 75 5.14 -10.18 -12.55
N PRO A 76 5.17 -11.12 -11.58
CA PRO A 76 4.70 -12.50 -11.80
C PRO A 76 3.19 -12.62 -12.02
N HIS A 77 2.41 -11.64 -11.59
CA HIS A 77 0.94 -11.66 -11.67
C HIS A 77 0.42 -10.45 -12.45
N TRP A 78 0.94 -10.28 -13.67
CA TRP A 78 0.50 -9.23 -14.58
C TRP A 78 -0.94 -9.47 -15.04
N ARG A 79 -1.88 -8.61 -14.62
CA ARG A 79 -3.28 -8.65 -15.10
C ARG A 79 -3.53 -7.75 -16.30
N GLY A 80 -2.75 -6.67 -16.46
CA GLY A 80 -2.95 -5.67 -17.51
C GLY A 80 -4.21 -4.82 -17.31
N GLY A 81 -4.62 -4.10 -18.36
CA GLY A 81 -5.81 -3.25 -18.35
C GLY A 81 -5.69 -2.09 -17.37
N ARG A 82 -6.69 -1.88 -16.52
CA ARG A 82 -6.71 -0.80 -15.50
C ARG A 82 -6.18 -1.22 -14.13
N HIS A 83 -5.56 -2.40 -14.02
CA HIS A 83 -5.03 -2.88 -12.75
C HIS A 83 -3.59 -2.43 -12.53
N THR A 84 -3.26 -2.07 -11.29
CA THR A 84 -1.87 -1.81 -10.92
C THR A 84 -0.99 -3.04 -11.14
N VAL A 85 0.19 -2.81 -11.67
CA VAL A 85 1.26 -3.79 -11.80
C VAL A 85 2.01 -3.84 -10.49
N VAL A 86 2.10 -5.02 -9.86
CA VAL A 86 2.95 -5.24 -8.69
C VAL A 86 4.24 -5.92 -9.12
N ALA A 87 5.36 -5.21 -8.96
CA ALA A 87 6.65 -5.63 -9.49
C ALA A 87 7.77 -5.60 -8.45
N LYS A 88 8.85 -6.32 -8.77
CA LYS A 88 10.16 -6.22 -8.13
C LYS A 88 11.16 -5.71 -9.16
N HIS A 89 12.15 -4.93 -8.72
CA HIS A 89 13.31 -4.62 -9.55
C HIS A 89 14.54 -5.38 -9.04
N PHE A 90 15.33 -5.98 -9.93
CA PHE A 90 16.44 -6.85 -9.51
C PHE A 90 17.51 -6.13 -8.68
N ALA A 91 17.80 -4.86 -8.98
CA ALA A 91 18.78 -4.05 -8.26
C ALA A 91 18.28 -3.42 -6.94
N ILE A 92 16.96 -3.46 -6.68
CA ILE A 92 16.36 -2.84 -5.49
C ILE A 92 15.81 -3.94 -4.58
N LYS A 93 16.64 -4.36 -3.63
CA LYS A 93 16.27 -5.34 -2.60
C LYS A 93 15.49 -4.65 -1.49
N GLY A 94 14.59 -5.38 -0.85
CA GLY A 94 13.80 -4.88 0.28
C GLY A 94 12.58 -4.04 -0.10
N TYR A 95 12.30 -3.84 -1.39
CA TYR A 95 11.14 -3.07 -1.84
C TYR A 95 10.36 -3.78 -2.96
N LEU A 96 9.13 -3.35 -3.14
CA LEU A 96 8.21 -3.67 -4.23
C LEU A 96 7.72 -2.35 -4.86
N PHE A 97 7.24 -2.45 -6.08
CA PHE A 97 6.67 -1.33 -6.82
C PHE A 97 5.22 -1.64 -7.17
N LYS A 98 4.32 -0.69 -6.94
CA LYS A 98 2.99 -0.69 -7.58
C LYS A 98 2.90 0.50 -8.49
N LEU A 99 2.53 0.27 -9.73
CA LEU A 99 2.52 1.32 -10.75
C LEU A 99 1.56 0.97 -11.87
N PHE A 100 1.39 1.91 -12.77
CA PHE A 100 0.78 1.70 -14.06
C PHE A 100 1.85 1.88 -15.14
N LEU A 101 1.58 1.39 -16.33
CA LEU A 101 2.33 1.65 -17.55
C LEU A 101 1.58 2.66 -18.43
N ASP A 102 2.26 3.25 -19.39
CA ASP A 102 1.66 4.22 -20.32
C ASP A 102 0.65 3.59 -21.28
N ASP A 103 0.83 2.30 -21.60
CA ASP A 103 -0.14 1.52 -22.38
C ASP A 103 -1.42 1.18 -21.58
N GLN A 104 -1.50 1.57 -20.31
CA GLN A 104 -2.70 1.46 -19.49
C GLN A 104 -3.47 2.79 -19.53
N GLU A 105 -4.70 2.76 -20.05
CA GLU A 105 -5.61 3.92 -20.10
C GLU A 105 -6.10 4.30 -18.69
N VAL A 106 -5.23 4.87 -17.87
CA VAL A 106 -5.47 5.24 -16.48
C VAL A 106 -5.44 6.75 -16.36
N ILE A 107 -6.49 7.29 -15.77
CA ILE A 107 -6.62 8.72 -15.46
C ILE A 107 -6.37 8.88 -13.96
N ASP A 108 -5.65 9.93 -13.59
CA ASP A 108 -5.31 10.26 -12.19
C ASP A 108 -4.72 9.07 -11.43
N GLU A 109 -3.71 8.43 -12.01
CA GLU A 109 -3.07 7.23 -11.48
C GLU A 109 -2.51 7.42 -10.06
N TRP A 110 -2.16 8.65 -9.71
CA TRP A 110 -1.70 9.02 -8.39
C TRP A 110 -2.78 8.86 -7.30
N LYS A 111 -4.08 9.02 -7.61
CA LYS A 111 -5.17 8.93 -6.62
C LYS A 111 -5.27 7.54 -5.97
N PRO A 112 -5.41 6.43 -6.72
CA PRO A 112 -5.43 5.10 -6.11
C PRO A 112 -4.10 4.74 -5.42
N LEU A 113 -2.96 5.24 -5.91
CA LEU A 113 -1.67 5.03 -5.25
C LEU A 113 -1.58 5.78 -3.91
N MET A 114 -2.06 7.02 -3.85
CA MET A 114 -2.13 7.85 -2.65
C MET A 114 -3.08 7.25 -1.61
N ARG A 115 -4.29 6.79 -2.02
CA ARG A 115 -5.25 6.10 -1.13
C ARG A 115 -4.62 4.91 -0.41
N ARG A 116 -3.70 4.19 -1.06
CA ARG A 116 -2.96 3.09 -0.44
C ARG A 116 -2.02 3.57 0.66
N ILE A 117 -1.41 4.74 0.52
CA ILE A 117 -0.56 5.34 1.55
C ILE A 117 -1.42 5.81 2.72
N GLU A 118 -2.52 6.51 2.46
CA GLU A 118 -3.46 6.97 3.49
C GLU A 118 -3.99 5.82 4.35
N GLY A 119 -4.48 4.76 3.72
CA GLY A 119 -4.93 3.57 4.44
C GLY A 119 -3.80 2.90 5.22
N ALA A 120 -2.57 2.94 4.71
CA ALA A 120 -1.41 2.41 5.43
C ALA A 120 -1.10 3.23 6.70
N LEU A 121 -1.15 4.57 6.61
CA LEU A 121 -0.93 5.48 7.72
C LEU A 121 -2.02 5.33 8.78
N ALA A 122 -3.29 5.26 8.38
CA ALA A 122 -4.42 5.05 9.28
C ALA A 122 -4.29 3.75 10.09
N ILE A 123 -3.94 2.64 9.41
CA ILE A 123 -3.72 1.35 10.08
C ILE A 123 -2.49 1.42 10.99
N GLY A 124 -1.38 2.01 10.51
CA GLY A 124 -0.15 2.16 11.29
C GLY A 124 -0.38 2.91 12.60
N LYS A 125 -1.06 4.06 12.52
CA LYS A 125 -1.45 4.87 13.67
C LYS A 125 -2.28 4.07 14.68
N MET A 126 -3.30 3.35 14.22
CA MET A 126 -4.14 2.55 15.11
C MET A 126 -3.37 1.39 15.76
N ILE A 127 -2.44 0.75 15.04
CA ILE A 127 -1.57 -0.30 15.60
C ILE A 127 -0.68 0.27 16.70
N GLU A 128 -0.12 1.45 16.50
CA GLU A 128 0.72 2.15 17.47
C GLU A 128 -0.08 2.55 18.72
N GLU A 129 -1.18 3.27 18.56
CA GLU A 129 -2.05 3.73 19.66
C GLU A 129 -2.57 2.58 20.53
N LYS A 130 -2.80 1.41 19.92
CA LYS A 130 -3.28 0.21 20.63
C LYS A 130 -2.15 -0.70 21.16
N GLY A 131 -0.90 -0.38 20.88
CA GLY A 131 0.26 -1.21 21.28
C GLY A 131 0.27 -2.59 20.60
N TRP A 132 -0.23 -2.70 19.37
CA TRP A 132 -0.37 -3.97 18.64
C TRP A 132 0.80 -4.30 17.69
N GLY A 133 1.90 -3.53 17.73
CA GLY A 133 3.05 -3.69 16.83
C GLY A 133 3.76 -5.06 16.90
N LYS A 134 3.55 -5.84 17.97
CA LYS A 134 4.01 -7.23 18.08
C LYS A 134 3.16 -8.24 17.28
N ILE A 135 1.96 -7.84 16.85
CA ILE A 135 0.99 -8.70 16.17
C ILE A 135 0.82 -8.26 14.72
N PHE A 136 0.66 -6.95 14.51
CA PHE A 136 0.38 -6.37 13.21
C PHE A 136 1.50 -5.44 12.76
N LYS A 137 1.61 -5.27 11.45
CA LYS A 137 2.48 -4.27 10.83
C LYS A 137 1.90 -3.79 9.51
N VAL A 138 2.43 -2.69 9.02
CA VAL A 138 2.12 -2.12 7.70
C VAL A 138 3.45 -1.77 7.04
N PRO A 139 3.67 -2.06 5.74
CA PRO A 139 4.86 -1.57 5.05
C PRO A 139 4.82 -0.05 4.93
N GLY A 140 6.00 0.58 5.02
CA GLY A 140 6.19 1.93 4.51
C GLY A 140 5.82 2.01 3.03
N LYS A 141 5.17 3.10 2.64
CA LYS A 141 4.70 3.36 1.28
C LYS A 141 4.93 4.82 0.93
N TRP A 142 5.45 5.08 -0.27
CA TRP A 142 5.74 6.43 -0.75
C TRP A 142 5.49 6.55 -2.24
N LEU A 143 5.08 7.73 -2.68
CA LEU A 143 5.04 8.09 -4.09
C LEU A 143 6.42 8.57 -4.53
N TYR A 144 6.99 7.91 -5.53
CA TYR A 144 8.15 8.42 -6.24
C TYR A 144 7.68 9.12 -7.53
N PRO A 145 7.86 10.44 -7.67
CA PRO A 145 7.52 11.15 -8.90
C PRO A 145 8.61 10.90 -9.95
N LEU A 146 8.24 10.62 -11.18
CA LEU A 146 9.19 10.40 -12.27
C LEU A 146 9.81 11.74 -12.70
N GLN A 147 11.14 11.82 -12.71
CA GLN A 147 11.87 13.10 -12.86
C GLN A 147 12.63 13.26 -14.20
N SER A 148 12.50 12.33 -15.15
CA SER A 148 13.09 12.52 -16.49
C SER A 148 12.43 13.72 -17.19
N GLU A 149 13.20 14.48 -17.98
CA GLU A 149 12.72 15.69 -18.67
C GLU A 149 11.48 15.44 -19.53
N GLU A 150 11.42 14.30 -20.24
CA GLU A 150 10.27 13.89 -21.03
C GLU A 150 9.01 13.73 -20.16
N ARG A 151 9.13 13.02 -19.03
CA ARG A 151 8.03 12.81 -18.07
C ARG A 151 7.54 14.09 -17.42
N LEU A 152 8.44 15.02 -17.13
CA LEU A 152 8.08 16.30 -16.53
C LEU A 152 7.30 17.19 -17.53
N ARG A 153 7.61 17.11 -18.82
CA ARG A 153 6.91 17.87 -19.88
C ARG A 153 5.65 17.19 -20.40
N SER A 154 5.53 15.87 -20.23
CA SER A 154 4.38 15.13 -20.74
C SER A 154 3.08 15.57 -20.04
N VAL A 155 2.04 15.75 -20.84
CA VAL A 155 0.66 15.99 -20.38
C VAL A 155 -0.15 14.69 -20.22
N GLN A 156 0.45 13.56 -20.60
CA GLN A 156 -0.15 12.23 -20.58
C GLN A 156 0.81 11.20 -19.98
N GLY A 157 0.25 10.03 -19.66
CA GLY A 157 1.00 8.89 -19.17
C GLY A 157 1.19 8.90 -17.66
N VAL A 158 2.05 7.98 -17.20
CA VAL A 158 2.27 7.77 -15.78
C VAL A 158 3.33 8.73 -15.26
N HIS A 159 3.08 9.32 -14.10
CA HIS A 159 3.97 10.27 -13.44
C HIS A 159 4.45 9.79 -12.07
N PHE A 160 3.79 8.78 -11.49
CA PHE A 160 4.12 8.27 -10.16
C PHE A 160 4.29 6.77 -10.10
N VAL A 161 5.20 6.34 -9.24
CA VAL A 161 5.39 4.94 -8.85
C VAL A 161 5.24 4.83 -7.34
N LEU A 162 4.41 3.89 -6.88
CA LEU A 162 4.31 3.59 -5.45
C LEU A 162 5.44 2.65 -5.04
N VAL A 163 6.37 3.17 -4.24
CA VAL A 163 7.45 2.42 -3.60
C VAL A 163 6.92 1.84 -2.29
N VAL A 164 7.05 0.52 -2.11
CA VAL A 164 6.51 -0.20 -0.95
C VAL A 164 7.59 -1.05 -0.31
N GLU A 165 7.73 -1.00 1.01
CA GLU A 165 8.64 -1.90 1.74
C GLU A 165 8.23 -3.37 1.58
N ASN A 166 9.21 -4.24 1.40
CA ASN A 166 9.00 -5.68 1.39
C ASN A 166 9.05 -6.24 2.82
N VAL A 167 7.88 -6.48 3.40
CA VAL A 167 7.71 -7.01 4.77
C VAL A 167 8.09 -8.48 4.96
N ARG A 168 8.66 -9.13 3.94
CA ARG A 168 9.07 -10.55 3.95
C ARG A 168 7.91 -11.49 4.35
N LYS A 169 6.81 -11.44 3.58
CA LYS A 169 5.68 -12.36 3.76
C LYS A 169 6.05 -13.83 3.49
N HIS A 170 5.30 -14.76 4.07
CA HIS A 170 5.35 -16.16 3.68
C HIS A 170 4.87 -16.36 2.23
N ALA A 171 5.32 -17.44 1.59
CA ALA A 171 4.80 -17.88 0.29
C ALA A 171 3.29 -18.17 0.38
N PRO A 172 2.52 -18.03 -0.72
CA PRO A 172 1.05 -18.16 -0.71
C PRO A 172 0.55 -19.44 -0.02
N GLU A 173 1.17 -20.58 -0.31
CA GLU A 173 0.79 -21.89 0.23
C GLU A 173 1.01 -21.97 1.74
N THR A 174 2.11 -21.37 2.21
CA THR A 174 2.44 -21.31 3.64
C THR A 174 1.49 -20.36 4.37
N ASN A 175 1.22 -19.18 3.79
CA ASN A 175 0.27 -18.21 4.33
C ASN A 175 -1.13 -18.83 4.46
N TRP A 176 -1.59 -19.53 3.42
CA TRP A 176 -2.86 -20.23 3.44
C TRP A 176 -2.91 -21.28 4.55
N LYS A 177 -1.85 -22.08 4.72
CA LYS A 177 -1.75 -23.06 5.82
C LYS A 177 -1.81 -22.38 7.20
N LEU A 178 -1.15 -21.23 7.38
CA LEU A 178 -1.17 -20.49 8.64
C LEU A 178 -2.57 -19.96 8.98
N TRP A 179 -3.31 -19.44 8.00
CA TRP A 179 -4.70 -19.04 8.20
C TRP A 179 -5.65 -20.22 8.42
N LYS A 180 -5.52 -21.28 7.62
CA LYS A 180 -6.43 -22.43 7.66
C LYS A 180 -6.20 -23.30 8.88
N LYS A 181 -4.95 -23.67 9.15
CA LYS A 181 -4.59 -24.63 10.21
C LYS A 181 -4.06 -23.96 11.48
N GLY A 182 -3.85 -22.63 11.46
CA GLY A 182 -3.39 -21.89 12.62
C GLY A 182 -4.38 -21.94 13.77
N ASN A 183 -3.85 -22.07 14.99
CA ASN A 183 -4.63 -22.00 16.23
C ASN A 183 -4.81 -20.52 16.64
N LEU A 184 -5.40 -19.72 15.74
CA LEU A 184 -5.61 -18.28 15.96
C LEU A 184 -6.58 -18.10 17.13
N LYS A 185 -6.10 -17.41 18.17
CA LYS A 185 -6.82 -17.23 19.43
C LYS A 185 -7.79 -16.06 19.33
N GLU A 186 -8.83 -16.09 20.16
CA GLU A 186 -9.84 -15.04 20.24
C GLU A 186 -9.25 -13.62 20.42
N PRO A 187 -8.23 -13.38 21.26
CA PRO A 187 -7.62 -12.04 21.35
C PRO A 187 -7.00 -11.55 20.05
N PHE A 188 -6.43 -12.43 19.22
CA PHE A 188 -5.92 -12.05 17.91
C PHE A 188 -7.05 -11.66 16.97
N LEU A 189 -8.11 -12.48 16.91
CA LEU A 189 -9.27 -12.24 16.04
C LEU A 189 -10.03 -10.97 16.43
N LYS A 190 -10.19 -10.69 17.72
CA LYS A 190 -10.81 -9.44 18.20
C LYS A 190 -10.02 -8.23 17.73
N LYS A 191 -8.70 -8.22 17.90
CA LYS A 191 -7.85 -7.09 17.45
C LYS A 191 -7.90 -6.90 15.93
N LEU A 192 -7.87 -8.00 15.17
CA LEU A 192 -8.03 -7.96 13.72
C LEU A 192 -9.39 -7.38 13.34
N TYR A 193 -10.47 -7.87 13.94
CA TYR A 193 -11.82 -7.36 13.72
C TYR A 193 -11.90 -5.86 14.03
N THR A 194 -11.35 -5.42 15.15
CA THR A 194 -11.31 -3.99 15.51
C THR A 194 -10.63 -3.14 14.44
N LEU A 195 -9.46 -3.57 13.90
CA LEU A 195 -8.84 -2.87 12.77
C LEU A 195 -9.77 -2.80 11.55
N LEU A 196 -10.35 -3.93 11.15
CA LEU A 196 -11.23 -4.01 9.98
C LEU A 196 -12.47 -3.14 10.15
N SER A 197 -13.13 -3.21 11.30
CA SER A 197 -14.40 -2.54 11.57
C SER A 197 -14.26 -1.07 11.88
N THR A 198 -13.16 -0.64 12.51
CA THR A 198 -12.95 0.79 12.80
C THR A 198 -12.52 1.55 11.55
N LEU A 199 -11.67 0.95 10.71
CA LEU A 199 -11.08 1.63 9.55
C LEU A 199 -11.75 1.26 8.22
N GLY A 200 -12.81 0.44 8.20
CA GLY A 200 -13.53 0.09 6.98
C GLY A 200 -12.67 -0.64 5.95
N LEU A 201 -11.84 -1.60 6.38
CA LEU A 201 -10.79 -2.22 5.54
C LEU A 201 -11.34 -3.35 4.66
N LYS A 202 -12.02 -2.99 3.57
CA LYS A 202 -12.71 -3.93 2.67
C LYS A 202 -11.77 -4.91 1.96
N ASP A 203 -10.54 -4.50 1.65
CA ASP A 203 -9.53 -5.36 1.00
C ASP A 203 -8.82 -6.31 1.95
N SER A 204 -8.86 -6.01 3.25
CA SER A 204 -8.11 -6.74 4.26
C SER A 204 -8.86 -7.98 4.79
N VAL A 205 -10.00 -8.32 4.18
CA VAL A 205 -10.70 -9.61 4.44
C VAL A 205 -10.14 -10.77 3.62
N TYR A 206 -9.18 -10.51 2.72
CA TYR A 206 -8.50 -11.53 1.91
C TYR A 206 -7.10 -11.79 2.46
N ILE A 207 -6.77 -13.08 2.66
CA ILE A 207 -5.51 -13.48 3.32
C ILE A 207 -4.24 -13.10 2.55
N ASP A 208 -4.34 -12.82 1.25
CA ASP A 208 -3.20 -12.36 0.44
C ASP A 208 -2.85 -10.89 0.69
N ASN A 209 -3.83 -10.12 1.17
CA ASN A 209 -3.69 -8.72 1.57
C ASN A 209 -3.33 -8.57 3.05
N ILE A 210 -3.62 -9.58 3.88
CA ILE A 210 -3.19 -9.68 5.28
C ILE A 210 -2.32 -10.92 5.57
N PRO A 211 -1.17 -11.11 4.89
CA PRO A 211 -0.38 -12.32 5.07
C PRO A 211 0.42 -12.32 6.37
N PHE A 212 0.67 -13.52 6.88
CA PHE A 212 1.71 -13.75 7.87
C PHE A 212 3.10 -13.50 7.27
N CYS A 213 3.96 -12.92 8.09
CA CYS A 213 5.34 -12.60 7.75
C CYS A 213 6.33 -13.48 8.51
N LYS A 214 7.56 -13.55 7.99
CA LYS A 214 8.63 -14.38 8.57
C LYS A 214 9.01 -14.02 10.01
N ASP A 215 8.62 -12.84 10.48
CA ASP A 215 8.80 -12.36 11.87
C ASP A 215 7.59 -12.66 12.77
N GLY A 216 6.63 -13.47 12.30
CA GLY A 216 5.44 -13.88 13.06
C GLY A 216 4.29 -12.86 13.05
N ARG A 217 4.49 -11.66 12.51
CA ARG A 217 3.46 -10.61 12.42
C ARG A 217 2.57 -10.77 11.20
N VAL A 218 1.36 -10.23 11.25
CA VAL A 218 0.46 -10.09 10.09
C VAL A 218 0.60 -8.70 9.50
N ALA A 219 0.87 -8.61 8.19
CA ALA A 219 1.07 -7.34 7.51
C ALA A 219 -0.15 -6.92 6.71
N PHE A 220 -0.51 -5.63 6.70
CA PHE A 220 -1.56 -5.08 5.81
C PHE A 220 -0.95 -4.53 4.52
N LEU A 221 -1.03 -5.30 3.43
CA LEU A 221 -0.36 -4.98 2.17
C LEU A 221 -1.18 -4.09 1.25
N ASP A 222 -2.42 -4.48 1.01
CA ASP A 222 -3.38 -3.70 0.24
C ASP A 222 -4.29 -2.92 1.18
N THR A 223 -4.29 -1.62 0.99
CA THR A 223 -4.87 -0.62 1.88
C THR A 223 -5.61 0.46 1.10
N GLU A 224 -5.97 0.18 -0.17
CA GLU A 224 -6.69 1.13 -1.02
C GLU A 224 -8.14 1.36 -0.56
N HIS A 225 -8.88 0.28 -0.30
CA HIS A 225 -10.28 0.37 0.14
C HIS A 225 -10.39 0.39 1.67
N PHE A 226 -9.81 1.42 2.29
CA PHE A 226 -10.12 1.83 3.66
C PHE A 226 -11.31 2.82 3.67
N GLU A 227 -11.94 2.99 4.83
CA GLU A 227 -13.22 3.71 5.00
C GLU A 227 -14.35 3.18 4.10
N ALA A 228 -14.22 1.95 3.62
CA ALA A 228 -15.13 1.31 2.67
C ALA A 228 -16.11 0.40 3.43
N PHE A 229 -17.18 1.00 3.95
CA PHE A 229 -18.25 0.30 4.66
C PHE A 229 -19.40 -0.13 3.74
N PRO A 230 -20.11 -1.24 4.06
CA PRO A 230 -19.81 -2.21 5.11
C PRO A 230 -18.65 -3.15 4.71
N VAL A 231 -17.89 -3.62 5.72
CA VAL A 231 -16.81 -4.59 5.50
C VAL A 231 -17.38 -6.01 5.48
N PRO A 232 -17.10 -6.83 4.44
CA PRO A 232 -17.67 -8.16 4.31
C PRO A 232 -16.92 -9.22 5.12
N TYR A 233 -17.03 -9.17 6.45
CA TYR A 233 -16.23 -9.99 7.39
C TYR A 233 -16.33 -11.52 7.14
N TRP A 234 -17.45 -12.00 6.60
CA TRP A 234 -17.65 -13.42 6.29
C TRP A 234 -16.62 -13.96 5.26
N LYS A 235 -16.06 -13.10 4.41
CA LYS A 235 -15.05 -13.50 3.41
C LYS A 235 -13.78 -14.04 4.07
N LEU A 236 -13.35 -13.47 5.20
CA LEU A 236 -12.18 -13.99 5.93
C LEU A 236 -12.46 -15.40 6.47
N GLY A 237 -13.70 -15.66 6.91
CA GLY A 237 -14.12 -16.95 7.46
C GLY A 237 -13.92 -18.14 6.51
N ALA A 238 -13.92 -17.91 5.19
CA ALA A 238 -13.65 -18.95 4.19
C ALA A 238 -12.23 -19.55 4.32
N PHE A 239 -11.28 -18.77 4.83
CA PHE A 239 -9.87 -19.16 4.97
C PHE A 239 -9.54 -19.79 6.32
N LEU A 240 -10.48 -19.82 7.26
CA LEU A 240 -10.27 -20.32 8.64
C LEU A 240 -10.69 -21.80 8.76
N ASN A 241 -10.14 -22.53 9.74
CA ASN A 241 -10.71 -23.82 10.15
C ASN A 241 -12.04 -23.60 10.90
N THR A 242 -12.82 -24.67 11.05
CA THR A 242 -14.14 -24.66 11.70
C THR A 242 -14.13 -24.02 13.08
N ARG A 243 -13.13 -24.30 13.93
CA ARG A 243 -13.06 -23.74 15.29
C ARG A 243 -12.81 -22.23 15.24
N THR A 244 -11.78 -21.80 14.51
CA THR A 244 -11.42 -20.38 14.37
C THR A 244 -12.52 -19.59 13.66
N LYS A 245 -13.18 -20.17 12.66
CA LYS A 245 -14.34 -19.59 11.97
C LYS A 245 -15.48 -19.30 12.94
N LYS A 246 -15.85 -20.23 13.82
CA LYS A 246 -16.88 -20.00 14.84
C LYS A 246 -16.53 -18.84 15.78
N ILE A 247 -15.26 -18.72 16.18
CA ILE A 247 -14.79 -17.59 17.01
C ILE A 247 -14.91 -16.27 16.22
N TRP A 248 -14.52 -16.29 14.94
CA TRP A 248 -14.62 -15.13 14.05
C TRP A 248 -16.06 -14.67 13.85
N GLU A 249 -16.98 -15.60 13.54
CA GLU A 249 -18.41 -15.35 13.39
C GLU A 249 -19.04 -14.78 14.65
N LYS A 250 -18.71 -15.36 15.82
CA LYS A 250 -19.12 -14.79 17.10
C LYS A 250 -18.62 -13.36 17.28
N THR A 251 -17.38 -13.08 16.87
CA THR A 251 -16.76 -11.77 17.06
C THR A 251 -17.48 -10.68 16.28
N TYR A 252 -17.79 -10.89 15.01
CA TYR A 252 -18.42 -9.83 14.19
C TYR A 252 -19.96 -9.78 14.27
N ASN A 253 -20.61 -10.81 14.82
CA ASN A 253 -22.06 -10.82 15.08
C ASN A 253 -22.42 -10.32 16.49
N SER A 254 -21.43 -10.11 17.37
CA SER A 254 -21.69 -9.57 18.70
C SER A 254 -22.04 -8.08 18.59
N PRO A 255 -23.09 -7.58 19.28
CA PRO A 255 -23.31 -6.15 19.41
C PRO A 255 -22.05 -5.51 20.01
N GLN A 256 -21.51 -4.48 19.36
CA GLN A 256 -20.40 -3.69 19.92
C GLN A 256 -20.92 -2.65 20.90
#